data_AF-A0AB38D193-F1
#
_entry.id   AF-A0AB38D193-F1
#
_cell.length_a   1.000
_cell.length_b   1.000
_cell.length_c   1.000
_cell.angle_alpha   90.00
_cell.angle_beta   90.00
_cell.angle_gamma   90.00
#
_symmetry.space_group_name_H-M   'P 1'
#
loop_
_entity.id
_entity.type
_entity.pdbx_description
1 polymer ?
#
loop_
_entity_poly.entity_id
_entity_poly.type
_entity_poly.pdbx_seq_one_letter_code
_entity_poly.pdbx_strand_id
1 'polypeptide(L)'
;MDSLSLSKGASLDIPSHRLRGDFPAGTEAALVFTDSAGAELGTFEGSVDKVGVSFLEEPATVKDIRHGDNFQVFLTLPDGRVELYRYGTVVRDEPKYPLERIIDPEDTAKQYKANFRGKYIGPMWRPMGGTGSLEIHEHALISQDPSMGPKYPLFTSAAARWLWPMNMDSVTIVVKVLNVGAGKFNVIICSDYAMQTYMGIQFETGIVNNKVHVITGNGPVAWDYQGDPVDNTTANGDVYTIKYNFLANTLACYKGTSLSPLIEWADTGNLIPHGEGFRYTGLSWNTALLSPGVEPTAWEAKDGV
;
A
#
# COMPACT_ATOMS: atom_id res chain seq x y z
N MET A 1 -9.63 19.04 0.70
CA MET A 1 -8.80 18.78 1.91
C MET A 1 -7.81 19.91 1.92
N ASP A 2 -7.90 20.78 2.93
CA ASP A 2 -7.11 22.01 2.96
C ASP A 2 -5.74 21.75 3.58
N SER A 3 -4.79 22.65 3.36
CA SER A 3 -3.49 22.62 4.02
C SER A 3 -3.30 23.83 4.93
N LEU A 4 -2.64 23.60 6.07
CA LEU A 4 -2.22 24.65 6.98
C LEU A 4 -0.69 24.61 7.08
N SER A 5 -0.05 25.62 6.52
CA SER A 5 1.41 25.75 6.54
C SER A 5 1.91 26.28 7.89
N LEU A 6 2.89 25.59 8.48
CA LEU A 6 3.66 26.00 9.64
C LEU A 6 5.16 26.00 9.31
N SER A 7 5.93 26.83 10.00
CA SER A 7 7.40 26.82 9.93
C SER A 7 7.98 26.64 11.33
N LYS A 8 9.10 25.92 11.47
CA LYS A 8 9.79 25.76 12.75
C LYS A 8 10.25 27.10 13.31
N GLY A 9 9.89 27.34 14.57
CA GLY A 9 10.18 28.59 15.26
C GLY A 9 9.30 29.77 14.83
N ALA A 10 8.33 29.57 13.92
CA ALA A 10 7.34 30.57 13.57
C ALA A 10 6.07 30.41 14.42
N SER A 11 5.39 31.52 14.66
CA SER A 11 4.05 31.53 15.26
C SER A 11 3.04 30.94 14.28
N LEU A 12 1.98 30.34 14.81
CA LEU A 12 0.78 30.14 14.00
C LEU A 12 0.12 31.50 13.85
N ASP A 13 -0.03 31.96 12.61
CA ASP A 13 -0.77 33.17 12.27
C ASP A 13 -1.75 32.86 11.15
N ILE A 14 -3.01 32.65 11.52
CA ILE A 14 -4.13 32.58 10.59
C ILE A 14 -4.88 33.90 10.71
N PRO A 15 -4.69 34.85 9.78
CA PRO A 15 -5.41 36.11 9.84
C PRO A 15 -6.87 35.94 9.40
N SER A 16 -7.76 36.80 9.90
CA SER A 16 -9.23 36.70 9.69
C SER A 16 -9.64 36.67 8.22
N HIS A 17 -8.86 37.31 7.34
CA HIS A 17 -9.09 37.30 5.91
C HIS A 17 -8.82 35.95 5.21
N ARG A 18 -8.19 34.96 5.86
CA ARG A 18 -7.99 33.61 5.32
C ARG A 18 -9.13 32.64 5.67
N LEU A 19 -9.87 32.94 6.73
CA LEU A 19 -11.07 32.21 7.16
C LEU A 19 -12.28 33.15 7.15
N ARG A 20 -12.55 33.75 5.98
CA ARG A 20 -13.64 34.71 5.83
C ARG A 20 -15.00 34.03 5.96
N GLY A 21 -15.90 34.68 6.68
CA GLY A 21 -17.29 34.27 6.78
C GLY A 21 -18.13 35.37 7.42
N ASP A 22 -19.44 35.30 7.19
CA ASP A 22 -20.40 36.15 7.88
C ASP A 22 -20.91 35.37 9.09
N PHE A 23 -20.29 35.61 10.25
CA PHE A 23 -20.55 34.86 11.47
C PHE A 23 -21.48 35.65 12.40
N PRO A 24 -22.53 35.02 12.95
CA PRO A 24 -23.38 35.65 13.95
C PRO A 24 -22.58 36.20 15.15
N ALA A 25 -23.07 37.30 15.74
CA ALA A 25 -22.47 37.84 16.95
C ALA A 25 -22.57 36.83 18.10
N GLY A 26 -21.45 36.54 18.75
CA GLY A 26 -21.35 35.51 19.79
C GLY A 26 -20.89 34.14 19.28
N THR A 27 -20.50 34.00 18.02
CA THR A 27 -19.81 32.80 17.52
C THR A 27 -18.42 32.70 18.14
N GLU A 28 -18.08 31.52 18.64
CA GLU A 28 -16.75 31.15 19.13
C GLU A 28 -16.08 30.21 18.12
N ALA A 29 -14.75 30.23 18.05
CA ALA A 29 -13.99 29.36 17.17
C ALA A 29 -12.94 28.57 17.95
N ALA A 30 -12.75 27.30 17.57
CA ALA A 30 -11.71 26.44 18.12
C ALA A 30 -10.94 25.76 16.97
N LEU A 31 -9.61 25.73 17.08
CA LEU A 31 -8.72 25.02 16.19
C LEU A 31 -8.10 23.85 16.95
N VAL A 32 -8.39 22.64 16.50
CA VAL A 32 -7.93 21.40 17.11
C VAL A 32 -6.91 20.74 16.19
N PHE A 33 -5.77 20.35 16.74
CA PHE A 33 -4.78 19.52 16.06
C PHE A 33 -4.79 18.11 16.63
N THR A 34 -4.76 17.11 15.74
CA THR A 34 -4.66 15.70 16.13
C THR A 34 -3.57 14.99 15.35
N ASP A 35 -2.92 14.01 15.98
CA ASP A 35 -1.95 13.16 15.29
C ASP A 35 -2.64 12.15 14.34
N SER A 36 -1.85 11.35 13.63
CA SER A 36 -2.35 10.31 12.73
C SER A 36 -3.15 9.20 13.41
N ALA A 37 -3.01 9.04 14.74
CA ALA A 37 -3.76 8.08 15.54
C ALA A 37 -5.04 8.68 16.15
N GLY A 38 -5.29 9.98 15.93
CA GLY A 38 -6.43 10.72 16.46
C GLY A 38 -6.23 11.25 17.89
N ALA A 39 -5.00 11.22 18.42
CA ALA A 39 -4.70 11.85 19.71
C ALA A 39 -4.63 13.37 19.55
N GLU A 40 -5.26 14.10 20.47
CA GLU A 40 -5.23 15.57 20.48
C GLU A 40 -3.84 16.08 20.87
N LEU A 41 -3.28 16.94 20.02
CA LEU A 41 -2.00 17.61 20.21
C LEU A 41 -2.18 19.00 20.82
N GLY A 42 -3.32 19.64 20.56
CA GLY A 42 -3.67 20.91 21.15
C GLY A 42 -4.99 21.45 20.60
N THR A 43 -5.63 22.27 21.42
CA THR A 43 -6.84 23.03 21.07
C THR A 43 -6.59 24.51 21.36
N PHE A 44 -6.87 25.35 20.37
CA PHE A 44 -6.61 26.79 20.40
C PHE A 44 -7.90 27.57 20.16
N GLU A 45 -8.14 28.61 20.95
CA GLU A 45 -9.31 29.48 20.81
C GLU A 45 -9.04 30.54 19.74
N GLY A 46 -9.98 30.70 18.81
CA GLY A 46 -9.90 31.66 17.73
C GLY A 46 -10.70 32.93 18.04
N SER A 47 -10.24 34.05 17.50
CA SER A 47 -10.98 35.32 17.54
C SER A 47 -11.86 35.45 16.30
N VAL A 48 -13.16 35.66 16.51
CA VAL A 48 -14.14 35.88 15.43
C VAL A 48 -14.45 37.38 15.33
N ASP A 49 -14.20 37.96 14.17
CA ASP A 49 -14.48 39.36 13.86
C ASP A 49 -15.46 39.49 12.66
N LYS A 50 -15.69 40.72 12.21
CA LYS A 50 -16.58 40.99 11.05
C LYS A 50 -16.00 40.53 9.70
N VAL A 51 -14.72 40.17 9.66
CA VAL A 51 -14.00 39.72 8.46
C VAL A 51 -13.94 38.21 8.41
N GLY A 52 -13.76 37.55 9.54
CA GLY A 52 -13.70 36.10 9.65
C GLY A 52 -13.13 35.61 10.97
N VAL A 53 -12.47 34.45 10.93
CA VAL A 53 -11.84 33.82 12.11
C VAL A 53 -10.33 33.94 12.04
N SER A 54 -9.71 34.30 13.17
CA SER A 54 -8.26 34.39 13.30
C SER A 54 -7.73 33.52 14.44
N PHE A 55 -6.52 33.00 14.25
CA PHE A 55 -5.78 32.24 15.26
C PHE A 55 -4.36 32.77 15.33
N LEU A 56 -3.89 33.06 16.53
CA LEU A 56 -2.54 33.53 16.78
C LEU A 56 -1.96 32.77 17.96
N GLU A 57 -0.96 31.92 17.71
CA GLU A 57 -0.29 31.15 18.77
C GLU A 57 1.22 31.31 18.68
N GLU A 58 1.84 31.38 19.86
CA GLU A 58 3.29 31.51 19.99
C GLU A 58 4.02 30.28 19.43
N PRO A 59 5.24 30.45 18.88
CA PRO A 59 6.00 29.33 18.30
C PRO A 59 6.20 28.15 19.25
N ALA A 60 6.35 28.43 20.55
CA ALA A 60 6.56 27.41 21.56
C ALA A 60 5.33 26.50 21.77
N THR A 61 4.13 27.01 21.50
CA THR A 61 2.85 26.31 21.68
C THR A 61 2.58 25.37 20.50
N VAL A 62 3.03 25.74 19.30
CA VAL A 62 2.80 24.97 18.06
C VAL A 62 4.02 24.18 17.60
N LYS A 63 5.08 24.12 18.43
CA LYS A 63 6.34 23.45 18.10
C LYS A 63 6.18 21.93 17.90
N ASP A 64 5.24 21.33 18.62
CA ASP A 64 5.07 19.87 18.68
C ASP A 64 4.14 19.34 17.58
N ILE A 65 3.45 20.24 16.87
CA ILE A 65 2.60 19.93 15.71
C ILE A 65 3.50 19.61 14.53
N ARG A 66 3.32 18.47 13.90
CA ARG A 66 4.19 17.93 12.86
C ARG A 66 3.57 18.11 11.49
N HIS A 67 4.39 17.92 10.47
CA HIS A 67 3.88 17.69 9.13
C HIS A 67 2.98 16.45 9.13
N GLY A 68 1.87 16.48 8.39
CA GLY A 68 0.94 15.36 8.30
C GLY A 68 -0.03 15.21 9.47
N ASP A 69 0.14 15.96 10.56
CA ASP A 69 -0.88 16.05 11.61
C ASP A 69 -2.16 16.69 11.03
N ASN A 70 -3.30 16.31 11.58
CA ASN A 70 -4.59 16.80 11.14
C ASN A 70 -4.91 18.11 11.87
N PHE A 71 -5.64 19.00 11.19
CA PHE A 71 -6.24 20.16 11.83
C PHE A 71 -7.74 20.21 11.52
N GLN A 72 -8.51 20.72 12.48
CA GLN A 72 -9.95 20.92 12.39
C GLN A 72 -10.32 22.25 13.03
N VAL A 73 -11.08 23.08 12.29
CA VAL A 73 -11.65 24.33 12.79
C VAL A 73 -13.12 24.10 13.07
N PHE A 74 -13.51 24.29 14.32
CA PHE A 74 -14.88 24.25 14.78
C PHE A 74 -15.41 25.64 15.06
N LEU A 75 -16.68 25.87 14.75
CA LEU A 75 -17.41 27.08 15.11
C LEU A 75 -18.56 26.71 16.03
N THR A 76 -18.63 27.35 17.19
CA THR A 76 -19.76 27.25 18.11
C THR A 76 -20.64 28.48 17.88
N LEU A 77 -21.82 28.27 17.33
CA LEU A 77 -22.79 29.34 17.08
C LEU A 77 -23.48 29.77 18.39
N PRO A 78 -24.11 30.97 18.42
CA PRO A 78 -24.76 31.49 19.64
C PRO A 78 -25.91 30.62 20.18
N ASP A 79 -26.46 29.73 19.35
CA ASP A 79 -27.49 28.75 19.72
C ASP A 79 -26.91 27.46 20.34
N GLY A 80 -25.58 27.39 20.50
CA GLY A 80 -24.85 26.25 21.03
C GLY A 80 -24.53 25.16 20.01
N ARG A 81 -24.87 25.36 18.73
CA ARG A 81 -24.57 24.40 17.66
C ARG A 81 -23.10 24.48 17.26
N VAL A 82 -22.43 23.32 17.21
CA VAL A 82 -21.03 23.20 16.78
C VAL A 82 -20.98 22.72 15.33
N GLU A 83 -20.28 23.47 14.47
CA GLU A 83 -20.09 23.15 13.06
C GLU A 83 -18.59 22.96 12.75
N LEU A 84 -18.25 21.89 12.03
CA LEU A 84 -16.90 21.72 11.47
C LEU A 84 -16.79 22.61 10.23
N TYR A 85 -16.06 23.72 10.35
CA TYR A 85 -15.93 24.73 9.32
C TYR A 85 -14.83 24.41 8.30
N ARG A 86 -13.67 23.94 8.78
CA ARG A 86 -12.53 23.56 7.93
C ARG A 86 -11.78 22.40 8.52
N TYR A 87 -11.20 21.56 7.66
CA TYR A 87 -10.31 20.48 8.09
C TYR A 87 -9.29 20.15 7.01
N GLY A 88 -8.19 19.54 7.43
CA GLY A 88 -7.11 19.18 6.53
C GLY A 88 -5.86 18.73 7.26
N THR A 89 -4.73 18.89 6.60
CA THR A 89 -3.42 18.45 7.11
C THR A 89 -2.45 19.61 7.25
N VAL A 90 -1.51 19.46 8.18
CA VAL A 90 -0.45 20.43 8.42
C VAL A 90 0.70 20.19 7.45
N VAL A 91 1.14 21.27 6.79
CA VAL A 91 2.34 21.29 5.94
C VAL A 91 3.45 22.04 6.68
N ARG A 92 4.70 21.58 6.58
CA ARG A 92 5.85 22.26 7.17
C ARG A 92 6.69 22.83 6.03
N ASP A 93 6.86 24.14 5.98
CA ASP A 93 7.53 24.83 4.86
C ASP A 93 9.08 24.78 4.94
N GLU A 94 9.63 23.86 5.73
CA GLU A 94 11.06 23.73 5.96
C GLU A 94 11.78 23.03 4.80
N PRO A 95 13.05 23.38 4.51
CA PRO A 95 13.86 22.61 3.58
C PRO A 95 14.01 21.17 4.08
N LYS A 96 13.55 20.19 3.30
CA LYS A 96 13.74 18.77 3.61
C LYS A 96 15.24 18.44 3.56
N TYR A 97 15.88 18.21 4.72
CA TYR A 97 17.27 17.75 4.77
C TYR A 97 17.32 16.22 4.83
N PRO A 98 18.19 15.55 4.06
CA PRO A 98 18.22 14.08 3.92
C PRO A 98 18.59 13.28 5.19
N LEU A 99 18.83 13.95 6.32
CA LEU A 99 19.20 13.34 7.60
C LEU A 99 18.22 13.67 8.74
N GLU A 100 17.11 14.38 8.48
CA GLU A 100 16.09 14.60 9.51
C GLU A 100 15.23 13.35 9.74
N ARG A 101 14.76 13.18 10.98
CA ARG A 101 13.83 12.10 11.35
C ARG A 101 12.54 12.29 10.55
N ILE A 102 12.17 11.28 9.77
CA ILE A 102 11.02 11.26 8.86
C ILE A 102 9.75 11.81 9.54
N ILE A 103 9.20 12.92 9.05
CA ILE A 103 7.99 13.60 9.57
C ILE A 103 6.80 13.43 8.60
N ASP A 104 7.02 12.90 7.40
CA ASP A 104 6.00 12.73 6.36
C ASP A 104 5.60 11.24 6.22
N PRO A 105 4.31 10.87 6.37
CA PRO A 105 3.84 9.50 6.14
C PRO A 105 4.20 8.97 4.74
N GLU A 106 4.34 9.85 3.74
CA GLU A 106 4.76 9.49 2.38
C GLU A 106 6.24 9.09 2.29
N ASP A 107 7.07 9.54 3.25
CA ASP A 107 8.50 9.20 3.35
C ASP A 107 8.73 7.98 4.29
N THR A 108 7.67 7.42 4.91
CA THR A 108 7.80 6.24 5.79
C THR A 108 7.79 4.94 4.99
N ALA A 109 8.64 3.99 5.38
CA ALA A 109 8.60 2.64 4.84
C ALA A 109 7.26 1.96 5.19
N LYS A 110 6.49 1.57 4.16
CA LYS A 110 5.22 0.88 4.30
C LYS A 110 5.42 -0.62 4.51
N GLN A 111 4.48 -1.21 5.24
CA GLN A 111 4.31 -2.65 5.33
C GLN A 111 2.82 -2.99 5.24
N TYR A 112 2.50 -3.95 4.37
CA TYR A 112 1.16 -4.48 4.18
C TYR A 112 1.14 -5.98 4.44
N LYS A 113 0.04 -6.48 5.02
CA LYS A 113 -0.11 -7.89 5.38
C LYS A 113 -1.51 -8.39 5.04
N ALA A 114 -1.58 -9.64 4.59
CA ALA A 114 -2.80 -10.40 4.42
C ALA A 114 -2.56 -11.84 4.86
N ASN A 115 -3.50 -12.40 5.63
CA ASN A 115 -3.40 -13.77 6.15
C ASN A 115 -4.55 -14.68 5.68
N PHE A 116 -5.39 -14.20 4.76
CA PHE A 116 -6.45 -14.92 4.04
C PHE A 116 -7.41 -15.79 4.89
N ARG A 117 -7.48 -15.58 6.21
CA ARG A 117 -8.28 -16.36 7.18
C ARG A 117 -9.76 -15.94 7.29
N GLY A 118 -10.30 -15.24 6.29
CA GLY A 118 -11.67 -14.71 6.29
C GLY A 118 -12.59 -15.38 5.27
N LYS A 119 -13.88 -15.05 5.27
CA LYS A 119 -14.85 -15.55 4.27
C LYS A 119 -14.81 -14.81 2.93
N TYR A 120 -14.09 -13.70 2.87
CA TYR A 120 -13.98 -12.85 1.70
C TYR A 120 -12.57 -12.25 1.65
N ILE A 121 -12.13 -11.92 0.44
CA ILE A 121 -10.77 -11.45 0.12
C ILE A 121 -10.39 -10.12 0.80
N GLY A 122 -11.39 -9.35 1.20
CA GLY A 122 -11.23 -8.05 1.83
C GLY A 122 -11.17 -6.90 0.82
N PRO A 123 -11.51 -5.67 1.25
CA PRO A 123 -11.60 -4.51 0.36
C PRO A 123 -10.24 -4.02 -0.17
N MET A 124 -9.15 -4.52 0.40
CA MET A 124 -7.78 -4.13 0.07
C MET A 124 -7.26 -4.75 -1.22
N TRP A 125 -7.85 -5.85 -1.67
CA TRP A 125 -7.51 -6.46 -2.96
C TRP A 125 -8.54 -6.03 -3.99
N ARG A 126 -8.07 -5.36 -5.04
CA ARG A 126 -8.89 -4.95 -6.18
C ARG A 126 -8.75 -6.01 -7.29
N PRO A 127 -9.84 -6.66 -7.71
CA PRO A 127 -9.81 -7.53 -8.89
C PRO A 127 -9.43 -6.72 -10.13
N MET A 128 -8.45 -7.21 -10.90
CA MET A 128 -7.89 -6.47 -12.05
C MET A 128 -8.16 -7.11 -13.40
N GLY A 129 -8.68 -8.34 -13.45
CA GLY A 129 -8.99 -9.01 -14.70
C GLY A 129 -8.96 -10.52 -14.58
N GLY A 130 -9.06 -11.18 -15.74
CA GLY A 130 -9.24 -12.62 -15.86
C GLY A 130 -10.69 -13.02 -16.11
N THR A 131 -10.91 -14.30 -16.38
CA THR A 131 -12.23 -14.89 -16.62
C THR A 131 -12.91 -15.39 -15.34
N GLY A 132 -12.13 -15.58 -14.27
CA GLY A 132 -12.59 -16.04 -12.97
C GLY A 132 -12.81 -14.90 -11.98
N SER A 133 -13.69 -15.14 -11.02
CA SER A 133 -13.76 -14.35 -9.79
C SER A 133 -12.64 -14.80 -8.84
N LEU A 134 -12.33 -14.03 -7.82
CA LEU A 134 -11.45 -14.45 -6.73
C LEU A 134 -12.31 -14.94 -5.55
N GLU A 135 -11.84 -15.92 -4.79
CA GLU A 135 -12.44 -16.34 -3.52
C GLU A 135 -11.40 -16.76 -2.47
N ILE A 136 -11.86 -16.97 -1.24
CA ILE A 136 -11.05 -17.63 -0.20
C ILE A 136 -11.44 -19.11 -0.16
N HIS A 137 -10.46 -19.98 -0.35
CA HIS A 137 -10.64 -21.42 -0.26
C HIS A 137 -10.35 -21.91 1.16
N GLU A 138 -11.29 -22.67 1.73
CA GLU A 138 -11.11 -23.35 3.00
C GLU A 138 -10.57 -24.77 2.78
N HIS A 139 -9.47 -25.11 3.46
CA HIS A 139 -8.75 -26.38 3.26
C HIS A 139 -8.83 -27.31 4.47
N ALA A 140 -9.99 -27.30 5.15
CA ALA A 140 -10.21 -28.07 6.39
C ALA A 140 -9.94 -29.58 6.23
N LEU A 141 -10.28 -30.15 5.08
CA LEU A 141 -10.10 -31.59 4.78
C LEU A 141 -8.64 -32.02 4.74
N ILE A 142 -7.71 -31.11 4.44
CA ILE A 142 -6.26 -31.37 4.39
C ILE A 142 -5.50 -30.70 5.53
N SER A 143 -6.21 -30.17 6.53
CA SER A 143 -5.64 -29.48 7.70
C SER A 143 -4.67 -28.34 7.34
N GLN A 144 -4.98 -27.58 6.28
CA GLN A 144 -4.18 -26.44 5.84
C GLN A 144 -4.86 -25.10 6.14
N ASP A 145 -4.05 -24.04 6.24
CA ASP A 145 -4.55 -22.67 6.36
C ASP A 145 -5.40 -22.31 5.12
N PRO A 146 -6.45 -21.48 5.27
CA PRO A 146 -7.17 -20.92 4.14
C PRO A 146 -6.24 -20.13 3.20
N SER A 147 -6.58 -20.10 1.91
CA SER A 147 -5.81 -19.42 0.87
C SER A 147 -6.70 -18.55 -0.01
N MET A 148 -6.09 -17.56 -0.66
CA MET A 148 -6.76 -16.78 -1.70
C MET A 148 -6.44 -17.36 -3.08
N GLY A 149 -7.47 -17.52 -3.91
CA GLY A 149 -7.30 -18.02 -5.26
C GLY A 149 -8.44 -17.62 -6.20
N PRO A 150 -8.35 -18.00 -7.48
CA PRO A 150 -9.44 -17.86 -8.43
C PRO A 150 -10.56 -18.85 -8.09
N LYS A 151 -11.82 -18.46 -8.23
CA LYS A 151 -12.94 -19.40 -8.29
C LYS A 151 -12.81 -20.24 -9.55
N TYR A 152 -12.70 -21.56 -9.41
CA TYR A 152 -12.31 -22.45 -10.52
C TYR A 152 -13.39 -23.50 -10.86
N PRO A 153 -14.17 -23.30 -11.95
CA PRO A 153 -14.90 -24.39 -12.59
C PRO A 153 -14.01 -25.19 -13.57
N LEU A 154 -13.37 -24.55 -14.55
CA LEU A 154 -12.38 -25.10 -15.49
C LEU A 154 -11.57 -23.94 -16.12
N PHE A 155 -10.23 -24.03 -16.21
CA PHE A 155 -9.34 -23.07 -16.92
C PHE A 155 -9.69 -21.57 -16.73
N THR A 156 -9.78 -21.14 -15.49
CA THR A 156 -9.94 -19.73 -15.14
C THR A 156 -8.62 -19.00 -15.00
N SER A 157 -8.64 -17.70 -15.26
CA SER A 157 -7.58 -16.78 -14.84
C SER A 157 -8.16 -15.71 -13.93
N ALA A 158 -7.37 -15.21 -13.00
CA ALA A 158 -7.76 -14.09 -12.16
C ALA A 158 -6.53 -13.27 -11.75
N ALA A 159 -6.74 -11.99 -11.44
CA ALA A 159 -5.70 -11.12 -10.91
C ALA A 159 -6.25 -10.18 -9.86
N ALA A 160 -5.42 -9.87 -8.87
CA ALA A 160 -5.72 -8.96 -7.77
C ALA A 160 -4.55 -8.02 -7.54
N ARG A 161 -4.82 -6.71 -7.47
CA ARG A 161 -3.85 -5.71 -7.05
C ARG A 161 -4.13 -5.28 -5.63
N TRP A 162 -3.09 -5.07 -4.83
CA TRP A 162 -3.26 -4.38 -3.56
C TRP A 162 -3.69 -2.93 -3.80
N LEU A 163 -4.56 -2.40 -2.93
CA LEU A 163 -5.21 -1.11 -3.13
C LEU A 163 -4.21 0.03 -3.17
N TRP A 164 -3.23 0.02 -2.26
CA TRP A 164 -2.30 1.10 -2.05
C TRP A 164 -0.92 0.80 -2.65
N PRO A 165 -0.24 1.81 -3.23
CA PRO A 165 1.12 1.65 -3.69
C PRO A 165 2.10 1.66 -2.51
N MET A 166 3.25 1.02 -2.73
CA MET A 166 4.46 1.13 -1.91
C MET A 166 5.05 2.56 -2.01
N ASN A 167 5.88 2.97 -1.05
CA ASN A 167 6.53 4.29 -1.10
C ASN A 167 7.89 4.23 -1.80
N MET A 168 8.56 3.07 -1.79
CA MET A 168 9.87 2.88 -2.42
C MET A 168 9.76 2.04 -3.69
N ASP A 169 10.72 2.22 -4.59
CA ASP A 169 10.86 1.37 -5.78
C ASP A 169 11.49 0.03 -5.46
N SER A 170 12.31 -0.04 -4.40
CA SER A 170 12.80 -1.31 -3.86
C SER A 170 11.78 -1.90 -2.89
N VAL A 171 11.36 -3.13 -3.13
CA VAL A 171 10.27 -3.77 -2.39
C VAL A 171 10.62 -5.24 -2.10
N THR A 172 10.23 -5.70 -0.92
CA THR A 172 10.27 -7.11 -0.53
C THR A 172 8.86 -7.64 -0.35
N ILE A 173 8.55 -8.78 -0.97
CA ILE A 173 7.32 -9.52 -0.74
C ILE A 173 7.65 -10.88 -0.14
N VAL A 174 6.96 -11.26 0.93
CA VAL A 174 7.04 -12.60 1.53
C VAL A 174 5.69 -13.28 1.33
N VAL A 175 5.70 -14.48 0.77
CA VAL A 175 4.49 -15.30 0.62
C VAL A 175 4.68 -16.66 1.27
N LYS A 176 3.69 -17.07 2.05
CA LYS A 176 3.53 -18.45 2.48
C LYS A 176 2.51 -19.10 1.55
N VAL A 177 2.83 -20.26 0.99
CA VAL A 177 2.03 -20.84 -0.09
C VAL A 177 1.49 -22.24 0.24
N LEU A 178 0.44 -22.61 -0.46
CA LEU A 178 -0.20 -23.92 -0.49
C LEU A 178 -0.23 -24.41 -1.94
N ASN A 179 0.12 -25.66 -2.20
CA ASN A 179 0.03 -26.25 -3.52
C ASN A 179 -1.27 -27.06 -3.64
N VAL A 180 -2.22 -26.55 -4.42
CA VAL A 180 -3.55 -27.14 -4.61
C VAL A 180 -3.67 -27.83 -5.98
N GLY A 181 -2.53 -28.18 -6.59
CA GLY A 181 -2.46 -28.94 -7.84
C GLY A 181 -1.74 -28.20 -8.96
N ALA A 182 -2.10 -28.49 -10.21
CA ALA A 182 -1.50 -27.88 -11.38
C ALA A 182 -2.03 -26.47 -11.64
N GLY A 183 -1.17 -25.55 -12.06
CA GLY A 183 -1.53 -24.17 -12.39
C GLY A 183 -0.33 -23.23 -12.31
N LYS A 184 -0.61 -21.93 -12.48
CA LYS A 184 0.39 -20.86 -12.41
C LYS A 184 -0.07 -19.81 -11.42
N PHE A 185 0.84 -19.41 -10.54
CA PHE A 185 0.63 -18.36 -9.56
C PHE A 185 1.76 -17.35 -9.66
N ASN A 186 1.42 -16.06 -9.73
CA ASN A 186 2.38 -14.99 -9.88
C ASN A 186 2.31 -14.08 -8.66
N VAL A 187 3.49 -13.74 -8.13
CA VAL A 187 3.67 -12.64 -7.18
C VAL A 187 4.21 -11.44 -7.95
N ILE A 188 3.46 -10.35 -7.94
CA ILE A 188 3.68 -9.19 -8.80
C ILE A 188 4.20 -8.00 -8.00
N ILE A 189 5.22 -7.33 -8.54
CA ILE A 189 5.92 -6.18 -7.98
C ILE A 189 6.15 -5.14 -9.10
N CYS A 190 6.36 -3.89 -8.72
CA CYS A 190 6.56 -2.79 -9.65
C CYS A 190 5.46 -2.68 -10.73
N SER A 191 4.22 -2.90 -10.34
CA SER A 191 3.07 -2.83 -11.25
C SER A 191 2.57 -1.41 -11.40
N ASP A 192 2.14 -1.05 -12.61
CA ASP A 192 1.26 0.09 -12.80
C ASP A 192 -0.12 -0.13 -12.15
N TYR A 193 -0.91 0.95 -12.04
CA TYR A 193 -2.25 0.87 -11.47
C TYR A 193 -3.12 -0.17 -12.20
N ALA A 194 -3.03 -0.30 -13.53
CA ALA A 194 -3.90 -1.17 -14.31
C ALA A 194 -3.38 -2.61 -14.46
N MET A 195 -2.24 -2.96 -13.84
CA MET A 195 -1.53 -4.24 -14.05
C MET A 195 -1.26 -4.55 -15.54
N GLN A 196 -0.99 -3.53 -16.34
CA GLN A 196 -0.58 -3.63 -17.75
C GLN A 196 0.92 -3.80 -17.90
N THR A 197 1.71 -3.30 -16.96
CA THR A 197 3.15 -3.50 -16.92
C THR A 197 3.58 -3.79 -15.50
N TYR A 198 4.38 -4.84 -15.33
CA TYR A 198 4.92 -5.27 -14.04
C TYR A 198 6.06 -6.25 -14.23
N MET A 199 6.80 -6.55 -13.16
CA MET A 199 7.60 -7.77 -13.08
C MET A 199 7.09 -8.68 -11.96
N GLY A 200 7.53 -9.92 -11.95
CA GLY A 200 7.11 -10.85 -10.91
C GLY A 200 7.82 -12.18 -10.94
N ILE A 201 7.49 -12.98 -9.94
CA ILE A 201 7.92 -14.37 -9.82
C ILE A 201 6.70 -15.26 -10.01
N GLN A 202 6.82 -16.20 -10.95
CA GLN A 202 5.79 -17.21 -11.22
C GLN A 202 6.19 -18.56 -10.63
N PHE A 203 5.24 -19.19 -9.97
CA PHE A 203 5.27 -20.58 -9.54
C PHE A 203 4.40 -21.39 -10.51
N GLU A 204 5.02 -22.25 -11.32
CA GLU A 204 4.33 -23.21 -12.18
C GLU A 204 4.35 -24.60 -11.52
N THR A 205 3.18 -25.21 -11.39
CA THR A 205 3.00 -26.56 -10.86
C THR A 205 2.21 -27.44 -11.83
N GLY A 206 2.51 -28.73 -11.82
CA GLY A 206 1.95 -29.71 -12.75
C GLY A 206 2.58 -31.09 -12.57
N ILE A 207 2.06 -32.09 -13.29
CA ILE A 207 2.53 -33.49 -13.20
C ILE A 207 4.03 -33.59 -13.55
N VAL A 208 4.46 -32.83 -14.56
CA VAL A 208 5.85 -32.79 -15.02
C VAL A 208 6.48 -31.40 -14.95
N ASN A 209 5.69 -30.35 -14.73
CA ASN A 209 6.15 -28.97 -14.70
C ASN A 209 6.15 -28.44 -13.27
N ASN A 210 7.32 -28.34 -12.66
CA ASN A 210 7.49 -27.75 -11.33
C ASN A 210 8.64 -26.76 -11.38
N LYS A 211 8.32 -25.51 -11.69
CA LYS A 211 9.30 -24.49 -12.04
C LYS A 211 8.99 -23.15 -11.40
N VAL A 212 10.04 -22.38 -11.16
CA VAL A 212 9.95 -20.96 -10.83
C VAL A 212 10.51 -20.16 -11.98
N HIS A 213 9.77 -19.13 -12.39
CA HIS A 213 10.12 -18.25 -13.51
C HIS A 213 10.17 -16.80 -13.05
N VAL A 214 11.00 -16.01 -13.73
CA VAL A 214 10.84 -14.55 -13.74
C VAL A 214 9.92 -14.18 -14.90
N ILE A 215 9.01 -13.23 -14.65
CA ILE A 215 8.06 -12.76 -15.64
C ILE A 215 8.01 -11.23 -15.72
N THR A 216 7.65 -10.74 -16.90
CA THR A 216 7.20 -9.36 -17.12
C THR A 216 5.78 -9.36 -17.64
N GLY A 217 4.94 -8.45 -17.16
CA GLY A 217 3.53 -8.36 -17.50
C GLY A 217 3.25 -7.49 -18.72
N ASN A 218 2.27 -7.92 -19.52
CA ASN A 218 1.64 -7.12 -20.58
C ASN A 218 0.10 -7.09 -20.42
N GLY A 219 -0.38 -7.40 -19.22
CA GLY A 219 -1.78 -7.43 -18.83
C GLY A 219 -1.98 -8.18 -17.51
N PRO A 220 -3.13 -8.05 -16.84
CA PRO A 220 -3.34 -8.56 -15.47
C PRO A 220 -3.11 -10.07 -15.33
N VAL A 221 -3.33 -10.82 -16.41
CA VAL A 221 -3.18 -12.29 -16.49
C VAL A 221 -2.34 -12.73 -17.69
N ALA A 222 -1.54 -11.81 -18.24
CA ALA A 222 -0.71 -12.04 -19.43
C ALA A 222 0.72 -11.56 -19.17
N TRP A 223 1.70 -12.37 -19.59
CA TRP A 223 3.11 -12.18 -19.25
C TRP A 223 4.04 -12.84 -20.26
N ASP A 224 5.28 -12.39 -20.23
CA ASP A 224 6.43 -12.95 -20.96
C ASP A 224 7.47 -13.48 -19.97
N TYR A 225 8.15 -14.56 -20.33
CA TYR A 225 9.21 -15.16 -19.51
C TYR A 225 10.54 -14.45 -19.69
N GLN A 226 11.25 -14.25 -18.59
CA GLN A 226 12.59 -13.68 -18.59
C GLN A 226 13.62 -14.70 -18.09
N GLY A 227 14.66 -14.92 -18.88
CA GLY A 227 15.71 -15.90 -18.58
C GLY A 227 15.23 -17.35 -18.55
N ASP A 228 16.09 -18.22 -18.03
CA ASP A 228 15.78 -19.64 -17.87
C ASP A 228 15.06 -19.91 -16.54
N PRO A 229 14.05 -20.80 -16.53
CA PRO A 229 13.40 -21.18 -15.30
C PRO A 229 14.29 -22.09 -14.44
N VAL A 230 13.97 -22.14 -13.15
CA VAL A 230 14.62 -23.05 -12.20
C VAL A 230 13.63 -24.13 -11.76
N ASP A 231 14.07 -25.38 -11.78
CA ASP A 231 13.27 -26.50 -11.26
C ASP A 231 13.06 -26.33 -9.75
N ASN A 232 11.79 -26.27 -9.35
CA ASN A 232 11.42 -26.14 -7.95
C ASN A 232 10.03 -26.74 -7.71
N THR A 233 9.97 -27.69 -6.78
CA THR A 233 8.72 -28.23 -6.25
C THR A 233 8.23 -27.34 -5.12
N THR A 234 7.11 -26.66 -5.34
CA THR A 234 6.41 -25.90 -4.30
C THR A 234 5.64 -26.84 -3.38
N ALA A 235 6.03 -26.88 -2.11
CA ALA A 235 5.37 -27.68 -1.08
C ALA A 235 4.41 -26.84 -0.22
N ASN A 236 3.49 -27.51 0.45
CA ASN A 236 2.54 -26.87 1.36
C ASN A 236 3.28 -26.26 2.55
N GLY A 237 3.04 -24.98 2.81
CA GLY A 237 3.68 -24.24 3.89
C GLY A 237 5.07 -23.68 3.55
N ASP A 238 5.55 -23.88 2.32
CA ASP A 238 6.76 -23.20 1.85
C ASP A 238 6.60 -21.68 1.97
N VAL A 239 7.71 -21.02 2.33
CA VAL A 239 7.79 -19.55 2.37
C VAL A 239 8.77 -19.10 1.31
N TYR A 240 8.36 -18.14 0.49
CA TYR A 240 9.20 -17.51 -0.51
C TYR A 240 9.34 -16.03 -0.22
N THR A 241 10.56 -15.52 -0.35
CA THR A 241 10.86 -14.09 -0.24
C THR A 241 11.28 -13.58 -1.60
N ILE A 242 10.50 -12.67 -2.17
CA ILE A 242 10.77 -12.01 -3.44
C ILE A 242 11.30 -10.61 -3.12
N LYS A 243 12.44 -10.25 -3.70
CA LYS A 243 13.12 -8.98 -3.46
C LYS A 243 13.40 -8.32 -4.78
N TYR A 244 12.97 -7.07 -4.93
CA TYR A 244 13.42 -6.22 -6.02
C TYR A 244 14.28 -5.09 -5.46
N ASN A 245 15.51 -4.98 -5.96
CA ASN A 245 16.43 -3.91 -5.64
C ASN A 245 16.51 -2.96 -6.85
N PHE A 246 15.98 -1.75 -6.69
CA PHE A 246 15.95 -0.74 -7.75
C PHE A 246 17.36 -0.27 -8.14
N LEU A 247 18.27 -0.08 -7.18
CA LEU A 247 19.63 0.39 -7.46
C LEU A 247 20.45 -0.63 -8.26
N ALA A 248 20.26 -1.92 -7.97
CA ALA A 248 20.86 -3.01 -8.72
C ALA A 248 20.03 -3.45 -9.94
N ASN A 249 18.84 -2.87 -10.12
CA ASN A 249 17.80 -3.28 -11.06
C ASN A 249 17.61 -4.81 -11.16
N THR A 250 17.53 -5.47 -9.99
CA THR A 250 17.57 -6.93 -9.89
C THR A 250 16.40 -7.45 -9.08
N LEU A 251 15.69 -8.44 -9.63
CA LEU A 251 14.64 -9.21 -8.99
C LEU A 251 15.19 -10.59 -8.59
N ALA A 252 14.98 -10.99 -7.34
CA ALA A 252 15.40 -12.28 -6.83
C ALA A 252 14.30 -12.94 -5.99
N CYS A 253 14.22 -14.27 -6.06
CA CYS A 253 13.35 -15.08 -5.22
C CYS A 253 14.19 -16.00 -4.34
N TYR A 254 13.86 -16.11 -3.06
CA TYR A 254 14.52 -16.94 -2.07
C TYR A 254 13.52 -17.93 -1.49
N LYS A 255 13.95 -19.15 -1.18
CA LYS A 255 13.11 -20.19 -0.59
C LYS A 255 13.50 -20.45 0.86
N GLY A 256 12.51 -20.45 1.75
CA GLY A 256 12.67 -20.68 3.18
C GLY A 256 13.62 -19.66 3.81
N THR A 257 14.65 -20.16 4.49
CA THR A 257 15.68 -19.36 5.16
C THR A 257 16.97 -19.23 4.36
N SER A 258 16.99 -19.72 3.10
CA SER A 258 18.18 -19.62 2.23
C SER A 258 18.55 -18.16 1.99
N LEU A 259 19.84 -17.86 2.13
CA LEU A 259 20.42 -16.57 1.74
C LEU A 259 20.89 -16.55 0.28
N SER A 260 20.92 -17.71 -0.39
CA SER A 260 21.16 -17.81 -1.82
C SER A 260 19.82 -17.75 -2.56
N PRO A 261 19.69 -16.94 -3.62
CA PRO A 261 18.47 -16.86 -4.40
C PRO A 261 18.23 -18.19 -5.11
N LEU A 262 16.96 -18.61 -5.12
CA LEU A 262 16.46 -19.71 -5.96
C LEU A 262 16.52 -19.31 -7.43
N ILE A 263 16.13 -18.07 -7.75
CA ILE A 263 16.23 -17.49 -9.08
C ILE A 263 16.52 -16.00 -8.95
N GLU A 264 17.28 -15.45 -9.90
CA GLU A 264 17.65 -14.04 -9.96
C GLU A 264 17.64 -13.57 -11.42
N TRP A 265 17.19 -12.34 -11.64
CA TRP A 265 17.17 -11.70 -12.96
C TRP A 265 17.42 -10.21 -12.82
N ALA A 266 18.30 -9.68 -13.68
CA ALA A 266 18.57 -8.26 -13.79
C ALA A 266 17.86 -7.69 -15.03
N ASP A 267 17.08 -6.62 -14.85
CA ASP A 267 16.41 -5.93 -15.95
C ASP A 267 17.38 -5.00 -16.69
N THR A 268 18.37 -5.57 -17.36
CA THR A 268 19.37 -4.78 -18.09
C THR A 268 18.77 -3.96 -19.24
N GLY A 269 17.57 -4.32 -19.69
CA GLY A 269 16.84 -3.61 -20.74
C GLY A 269 15.99 -2.44 -20.24
N ASN A 270 15.79 -2.29 -18.93
CA ASN A 270 14.80 -1.39 -18.32
C ASN A 270 13.41 -1.60 -18.94
N LEU A 271 13.00 -2.87 -19.07
CA LEU A 271 11.72 -3.27 -19.63
C LEU A 271 10.56 -2.75 -18.78
N ILE A 272 10.76 -2.62 -17.47
CA ILE A 272 9.71 -2.19 -16.54
C ILE A 272 9.96 -0.74 -16.08
N PRO A 273 8.96 0.15 -16.23
CA PRO A 273 9.02 1.48 -15.63
C PRO A 273 8.94 1.43 -14.10
N HIS A 274 9.58 2.40 -13.44
CA HIS A 274 9.61 2.52 -11.98
C HIS A 274 9.19 3.93 -11.55
N GLY A 275 9.00 4.12 -10.24
CA GLY A 275 8.59 5.39 -9.66
C GLY A 275 7.09 5.46 -9.38
N GLU A 276 6.63 6.67 -9.06
CA GLU A 276 5.21 6.94 -8.80
C GLU A 276 4.33 6.44 -9.96
N GLY A 277 3.23 5.79 -9.60
CA GLY A 277 2.35 5.11 -10.56
C GLY A 277 2.69 3.65 -10.84
N PHE A 278 3.94 3.22 -10.61
CA PHE A 278 4.43 1.84 -10.82
C PHE A 278 4.74 1.07 -9.53
N ARG A 279 4.39 1.61 -8.36
CA ARG A 279 4.70 1.03 -7.05
C ARG A 279 3.62 0.07 -6.52
N TYR A 280 2.76 -0.47 -7.38
CA TYR A 280 1.73 -1.41 -6.95
C TYR A 280 2.27 -2.85 -6.90
N THR A 281 1.72 -3.61 -5.97
CA THR A 281 1.96 -5.05 -5.84
C THR A 281 0.67 -5.80 -6.11
N GLY A 282 0.78 -7.06 -6.54
CA GLY A 282 -0.38 -7.85 -6.88
C GLY A 282 -0.10 -9.34 -6.87
N LEU A 283 -1.14 -10.08 -7.22
CA LEU A 283 -1.13 -11.52 -7.38
C LEU A 283 -1.94 -11.86 -8.63
N SER A 284 -1.54 -12.88 -9.38
CA SER A 284 -2.36 -13.38 -10.49
C SER A 284 -2.25 -14.90 -10.63
N TRP A 285 -3.24 -15.50 -11.26
CA TRP A 285 -3.37 -16.94 -11.41
C TRP A 285 -3.85 -17.31 -12.81
N ASN A 286 -3.32 -18.40 -13.35
CA ASN A 286 -3.92 -19.16 -14.43
C ASN A 286 -4.08 -20.62 -13.97
N THR A 287 -5.32 -21.09 -13.87
CA THR A 287 -5.64 -22.42 -13.37
C THR A 287 -5.50 -23.48 -14.46
N ALA A 288 -5.26 -24.73 -14.02
CA ALA A 288 -5.39 -25.89 -14.90
C ALA A 288 -6.86 -26.34 -14.96
N LEU A 289 -7.11 -27.45 -15.68
CA LEU A 289 -8.46 -27.97 -15.87
C LEU A 289 -9.20 -28.21 -14.54
N LEU A 290 -8.52 -28.76 -13.53
CA LEU A 290 -9.16 -29.25 -12.28
C LEU A 290 -8.51 -28.70 -11.01
N SER A 291 -7.62 -27.70 -11.12
CA SER A 291 -6.88 -27.20 -9.97
C SER A 291 -6.42 -25.76 -10.19
N PRO A 292 -6.36 -24.94 -9.13
CA PRO A 292 -5.96 -23.54 -9.24
C PRO A 292 -4.44 -23.33 -9.29
N GLY A 293 -3.66 -24.34 -8.92
CA GLY A 293 -2.20 -24.26 -8.81
C GLY A 293 -1.76 -23.93 -7.39
N VAL A 294 -0.72 -23.10 -7.29
CA VAL A 294 -0.25 -22.57 -6.01
C VAL A 294 -1.14 -21.42 -5.56
N GLU A 295 -1.42 -21.34 -4.26
CA GLU A 295 -2.20 -20.27 -3.65
C GLU A 295 -1.51 -19.74 -2.39
N PRO A 296 -1.52 -18.41 -2.16
CA PRO A 296 -0.97 -17.85 -0.94
C PRO A 296 -1.93 -18.05 0.24
N THR A 297 -1.37 -18.50 1.36
CA THR A 297 -2.03 -18.57 2.68
C THR A 297 -1.65 -17.38 3.55
N ALA A 298 -0.52 -16.73 3.26
CA ALA A 298 -0.16 -15.43 3.79
C ALA A 298 0.66 -14.64 2.77
N TRP A 299 0.55 -13.32 2.84
CA TRP A 299 1.26 -12.37 2.01
C TRP A 299 1.67 -11.16 2.85
N GLU A 300 2.89 -10.71 2.66
CA GLU A 300 3.42 -9.48 3.25
C GLU A 300 4.21 -8.74 2.18
N ALA A 301 3.99 -7.43 2.03
CA ALA A 301 4.84 -6.56 1.22
C ALA A 301 5.40 -5.45 2.10
N LYS A 302 6.68 -5.12 1.91
CA LYS A 302 7.36 -4.05 2.64
C LYS A 302 8.28 -3.26 1.73
N ASP A 303 8.44 -1.98 2.04
CA ASP A 303 9.44 -1.12 1.41
C ASP A 303 10.85 -1.58 1.81
N GLY A 304 11.77 -1.51 0.86
CA GLY A 304 13.17 -1.91 1.02
C GLY A 304 13.43 -3.41 0.79
N VAL A 305 14.73 -3.76 0.82
CA VAL A 305 15.29 -5.11 0.56
C VAL A 305 15.89 -5.72 1.82
#